data_AF-A0A7W1MDC2-F1
#
_entry.id   AF-A0A7W1MDC2-F1
#
_cell.length_a   1.000
_cell.length_b   1.000
_cell.length_c   1.000
_cell.angle_alpha   90.00
_cell.angle_beta   90.00
_cell.angle_gamma   90.00
#
_symmetry.space_group_name_H-M   'P 1'
#
loop_
_entity.id
_entity.type
_entity.pdbx_description
1 polymer ?
#
loop_
_entity_poly.entity_id
_entity_poly.type
_entity_poly.pdbx_seq_one_letter_code
_entity_poly.pdbx_strand_id
1 'polypeptide(L)'
;MSSTHSDRTRMTIDMPINEHKQLKAMAAFMGVSLKDLVLSCVRDHLFSQNKPNEETLKAFKETEEGIGLVKCYNFDDFIAKLGLK
;
A
#
# COMPACT_ATOMS: atom_id res chain seq x y z
N MET A 1 4.57 9.33 -38.84
CA MET A 1 3.75 8.18 -38.40
C MET A 1 4.15 7.88 -36.96
N SER A 2 3.31 8.22 -35.98
CA SER A 2 3.63 8.12 -34.55
C SER A 2 3.34 6.70 -34.06
N SER A 3 4.37 5.99 -33.62
CA SER A 3 4.27 4.68 -32.98
C SER A 3 3.76 4.85 -31.55
N THR A 4 2.47 4.56 -31.33
CA THR A 4 1.91 4.41 -29.99
C THR A 4 2.55 3.21 -29.31
N HIS A 5 3.60 3.43 -28.51
CA HIS A 5 4.07 2.43 -27.56
C HIS A 5 2.89 2.10 -26.64
N SER A 6 2.39 0.87 -26.71
CA SER A 6 1.44 0.34 -25.75
C SER A 6 2.13 0.30 -24.38
N ASP A 7 1.71 1.17 -23.46
CA ASP A 7 2.23 1.33 -22.09
C ASP A 7 1.84 0.14 -21.18
N ARG A 8 2.00 -1.08 -21.68
CA ARG A 8 1.59 -2.33 -21.04
C ARG A 8 2.71 -3.35 -21.17
N THR A 9 3.15 -3.85 -20.03
CA THR A 9 4.14 -4.94 -19.93
C THR A 9 3.42 -6.26 -19.61
N ARG A 10 3.89 -7.36 -20.20
CA ARG A 10 3.34 -8.70 -19.93
C ARG A 10 3.91 -9.24 -18.62
N MET A 11 3.03 -9.76 -17.77
CA MET A 11 3.37 -10.48 -16.54
C MET A 11 2.92 -11.94 -16.67
N THR A 12 3.78 -12.86 -16.24
CA THR A 12 3.49 -14.30 -16.18
C THR A 12 3.56 -14.72 -14.71
N ILE A 13 2.59 -15.53 -14.28
CA ILE A 13 2.49 -16.02 -12.90
C ILE A 13 2.32 -17.54 -12.99
N ASP A 14 3.24 -18.28 -12.38
CA ASP A 14 3.09 -19.72 -12.22
C ASP A 14 2.23 -20.01 -11.00
N MET A 15 1.24 -20.89 -11.16
CA MET A 15 0.32 -21.26 -10.07
C MET A 15 -0.19 -22.70 -10.23
N PRO A 16 -0.60 -23.36 -9.14
CA PRO A 16 -1.21 -24.68 -9.22
C PRO A 16 -2.47 -24.71 -10.10
N ILE A 17 -2.65 -25.81 -10.85
CA ILE A 17 -3.75 -25.97 -11.80
C ILE A 17 -5.13 -25.79 -11.13
N ASN A 18 -5.27 -26.27 -9.89
CA ASN A 18 -6.52 -26.20 -9.15
C ASN A 18 -6.89 -24.76 -8.78
N GLU A 19 -5.91 -23.99 -8.31
CA GLU A 19 -6.09 -22.57 -7.98
C GLU A 19 -6.39 -21.75 -9.23
N HIS A 20 -5.73 -22.04 -10.36
CA HIS A 20 -6.03 -21.37 -11.64
C HIS A 20 -7.48 -21.60 -12.08
N LYS A 21 -8.00 -22.83 -11.91
CA LYS A 21 -9.40 -23.15 -12.22
C LYS A 21 -10.37 -22.40 -11.30
N GLN A 22 -10.08 -22.35 -10.00
CA GLN A 22 -10.90 -21.62 -9.04
C GLN A 22 -10.92 -20.12 -9.34
N LEU A 23 -9.75 -19.52 -9.64
CA LEU A 23 -9.64 -18.12 -10.02
C LEU A 23 -10.44 -17.81 -11.28
N LYS A 24 -10.39 -18.71 -12.29
CA LYS A 24 -11.16 -18.59 -13.52
C LYS A 24 -12.68 -18.66 -13.27
N ALA A 25 -13.12 -19.58 -12.42
CA ALA A 25 -14.52 -19.69 -12.05
C ALA A 25 -15.01 -18.43 -11.31
N MET A 26 -14.19 -17.91 -10.40
CA MET A 26 -14.50 -16.68 -9.66
C MET A 26 -14.61 -15.46 -10.59
N ALA A 27 -13.66 -15.28 -11.52
CA ALA A 27 -13.72 -14.20 -12.50
C ALA A 27 -14.99 -14.26 -13.36
N ALA A 28 -15.35 -15.47 -13.81
CA ALA A 28 -16.57 -15.70 -14.58
C ALA A 28 -17.84 -15.39 -13.75
N PHE A 29 -17.87 -15.82 -12.49
CA PHE A 29 -18.97 -15.54 -11.57
C PHE A 29 -19.16 -14.02 -11.34
N MET A 30 -18.05 -13.30 -11.23
CA MET A 30 -18.05 -11.84 -11.05
C MET A 30 -18.28 -11.07 -12.36
N GLY A 31 -18.31 -11.73 -13.52
CA GLY A 31 -18.47 -11.09 -14.82
C GLY A 31 -17.28 -10.25 -15.26
N VAL A 32 -16.08 -10.50 -14.73
CA VAL A 32 -14.84 -9.76 -15.04
C VAL A 32 -13.81 -10.65 -15.72
N SER A 33 -12.83 -10.05 -16.40
CA SER A 33 -11.71 -10.80 -16.95
C SER A 33 -10.74 -11.23 -15.84
N LEU A 34 -10.01 -12.33 -16.06
CA LEU A 34 -8.97 -12.79 -15.13
C LEU A 34 -7.91 -11.70 -14.89
N LYS A 35 -7.58 -10.93 -15.94
CA LYS A 35 -6.67 -9.80 -15.87
C LYS A 35 -7.19 -8.72 -14.93
N ASP A 36 -8.47 -8.34 -15.07
CA ASP A 36 -9.04 -7.25 -14.27
C ASP A 36 -9.17 -7.66 -12.80
N LEU A 37 -9.52 -8.93 -12.54
CA LEU A 37 -9.54 -9.51 -11.20
C LEU A 37 -8.14 -9.50 -10.55
N VAL A 38 -7.11 -9.94 -11.29
CA VAL A 38 -5.73 -9.91 -10.76
C VAL A 38 -5.28 -8.48 -10.53
N LEU A 39 -5.57 -7.56 -11.46
CA LEU A 39 -5.19 -6.15 -11.32
C LEU A 39 -5.94 -5.44 -10.18
N SER A 40 -7.19 -5.78 -9.89
CA SER A 40 -7.90 -5.19 -8.74
C SER A 40 -7.23 -5.58 -7.44
N CYS A 41 -6.92 -6.87 -7.26
CA CYS A 41 -6.22 -7.35 -6.07
C CYS A 41 -4.84 -6.69 -5.92
N VAL A 42 -4.07 -6.62 -7.01
CA VAL A 42 -2.74 -6.00 -7.00
C VAL A 42 -2.84 -4.50 -6.72
N ARG A 43 -3.82 -3.79 -7.30
CA ARG A 43 -4.00 -2.36 -7.03
C ARG A 43 -4.34 -2.09 -5.59
N ASP A 44 -5.22 -2.88 -4.99
CA ASP A 44 -5.63 -2.71 -3.61
C ASP A 44 -4.45 -2.88 -2.64
N HIS A 45 -3.44 -3.68 -3.00
CA HIS A 45 -2.24 -3.88 -2.16
C HIS A 45 -1.08 -2.95 -2.50
N LEU A 46 -0.84 -2.64 -3.78
CA LEU A 46 0.24 -1.74 -4.19
C LEU A 46 -0.11 -0.27 -3.93
N PHE A 47 -1.40 0.07 -4.03
CA PHE A 47 -1.92 1.42 -3.78
C PHE A 47 -2.76 1.47 -2.51
N SER A 48 -2.74 0.44 -1.65
CA SER A 48 -3.27 0.62 -0.30
C SER A 48 -2.56 1.82 0.29
N GLN A 49 -3.32 2.86 0.61
CA GLN A 49 -2.80 3.98 1.39
C GLN A 49 -2.04 3.39 2.57
N ASN A 50 -0.77 3.78 2.74
CA ASN A 50 0.10 3.27 3.81
C ASN A 50 -0.67 3.29 5.13
N LYS A 51 -1.21 2.13 5.53
CA LYS A 51 -1.88 2.02 6.82
C LYS A 51 -0.78 2.13 7.87
N PRO A 52 -0.93 3.01 8.86
CA PRO A 52 -0.01 3.05 9.99
C PRO A 52 0.17 1.64 10.54
N ASN A 53 1.43 1.22 10.68
CA ASN A 53 1.74 -0.04 11.34
C ASN A 53 1.42 0.07 12.85
N GLU A 54 1.50 -1.06 13.57
CA GLU A 54 1.17 -1.09 15.00
C GLU A 54 1.98 -0.09 15.83
N GLU A 55 3.26 0.11 15.49
CA GLU A 55 4.14 1.08 16.15
C GLU A 55 3.65 2.52 15.96
N THR A 56 3.25 2.88 14.74
CA THR A 56 2.71 4.21 14.44
C THR A 56 1.37 4.44 15.13
N LEU A 57 0.49 3.43 15.14
CA LEU A 57 -0.81 3.49 15.84
C LEU A 57 -0.62 3.66 17.35
N LYS A 58 0.37 2.97 17.92
CA LYS A 58 0.73 3.12 19.33
C LYS A 58 1.22 4.54 19.63
N ALA A 59 2.08 5.10 18.78
CA ALA A 59 2.56 6.48 18.93
C ALA A 59 1.43 7.52 18.86
N PHE A 60 0.42 7.31 18.00
CA PHE A 60 -0.77 8.16 17.98
C PHE A 60 -1.55 8.09 19.29
N LYS A 61 -1.80 6.89 19.80
CA LYS A 61 -2.51 6.70 21.08
C LYS A 61 -1.76 7.34 22.26
N GLU A 62 -0.44 7.13 22.34
CA GLU A 62 0.38 7.74 23.39
C GLU A 62 0.35 9.27 23.30
N THR A 63 0.40 9.82 22.09
CA THR A 63 0.29 11.27 21.84
C THR A 63 -1.06 11.82 22.30
N GLU A 64 -2.17 11.14 21.99
CA GLU A 64 -3.52 11.52 22.45
C GLU A 64 -3.66 11.48 23.98
N GLU A 65 -3.00 10.52 24.63
CA GLU A 65 -2.96 10.39 26.09
C GLU A 65 -1.94 11.36 26.75
N GLY A 66 -1.18 12.12 25.96
CA GLY A 66 -0.17 13.05 26.44
C GLY A 66 1.13 12.39 26.91
N ILE A 67 1.35 11.13 26.57
CA ILE A 67 2.51 10.33 26.93
C ILE A 67 3.62 10.56 25.88
N GLY A 68 4.87 10.69 26.33
CA GLY A 68 6.03 10.78 25.44
C GLY A 68 6.18 12.11 24.68
N LEU A 69 5.37 13.13 24.99
CA LEU A 69 5.43 14.44 24.35
C LEU A 69 6.60 15.28 24.89
N VAL A 70 7.44 15.78 23.99
CA VAL A 70 8.51 16.74 24.30
C VAL A 70 8.07 18.14 23.92
N LYS A 71 7.94 19.03 24.90
CA LYS A 71 7.60 20.43 24.66
C LYS A 71 8.81 21.21 24.18
N CYS A 72 8.60 22.08 23.21
CA CYS A 72 9.62 22.99 22.70
C CYS A 72 9.12 24.43 22.79
N TYR A 73 10.03 25.37 23.04
CA TYR A 73 9.70 26.79 23.14
C TYR A 73 9.57 27.45 21.76
N ASN A 74 10.45 27.06 20.83
CA ASN A 74 10.50 27.58 19.47
C ASN A 74 11.13 26.52 18.52
N PHE A 75 11.28 26.89 17.26
CA PHE A 75 11.81 26.00 16.23
C PHE A 75 13.30 25.63 16.47
N ASP A 76 14.10 26.56 16.96
CA ASP A 76 15.52 26.31 17.26
C ASP A 76 15.68 25.27 18.39
N ASP A 77 14.89 25.39 19.46
CA ASP A 77 14.82 24.41 20.55
C ASP A 77 14.33 23.04 20.07
N PHE A 78 13.38 23.01 19.14
CA PHE A 78 12.89 21.78 18.51
C PHE A 78 13.99 21.05 17.72
N ILE A 79 14.72 21.77 16.85
CA ILE A 79 15.83 21.20 16.08
C ILE A 79 16.94 20.70 17.02
N ALA A 80 17.28 21.50 18.03
CA ALA A 80 18.29 21.12 19.02
C ALA A 80 17.91 19.82 19.77
N LYS A 81 16.64 19.68 20.19
CA LYS A 81 16.13 18.48 20.87
C LYS A 81 16.03 17.26 19.96
N LEU A 82 15.84 17.45 18.65
CA LEU A 82 15.91 16.36 17.66
C LEU A 82 17.36 15.92 17.36
N GLY A 83 18.37 16.67 17.83
CA GLY A 83 19.77 16.37 17.57
C GLY A 83 20.19 16.63 16.11
N LEU A 84 19.40 17.41 15.38
CA LEU A 84 19.72 17.81 14.00
C LEU A 84 20.62 19.06 14.07
N LYS A 85 21.78 19.01 13.41
CA LYS A 85 22.75 20.12 13.31
C LYS A 85 22.84 20.60 11.87
#